data_AF-A0AAV1Q6I4-F1
#
_entry.id   AF-A0AAV1Q6I4-F1
#
_cell.length_a   1.000
_cell.length_b   1.000
_cell.length_c   1.000
_cell.angle_alpha   90.00
_cell.angle_beta   90.00
_cell.angle_gamma   90.00
#
_symmetry.space_group_name_H-M   'P 1'
#
loop_
_entity.id
_entity.type
_entity.pdbx_description
1 polymer ?
#
loop_
_entity_poly.entity_id
_entity_poly.type
_entity_poly.pdbx_seq_one_letter_code
_entity_poly.pdbx_strand_id
1 'polypeptide(L)'
;MTSCYRDRNLSDITSCYRDRNLSDITSCYRDRNLSDITSCYRDRNLSDITSCYRDRNLSDITSCYRDRNLSDITSCYRDRNLSDITSCYRDRNLSDITSCYRDRNLSDITSCYRDRNLSDITSCYRDRNLSDITSCYRDRNLSDITSCYRDRNLSDITSCYRDRNLSDITSCYRDWNL
;
A
#
# COMPACT_ATOMS: atom_id res chain seq x y z
N MET A 1 21.88 -12.00 -26.64
CA MET A 1 23.21 -11.86 -25.96
C MET A 1 23.11 -12.51 -24.59
N THR A 2 24.14 -13.22 -24.12
CA THR A 2 24.07 -14.00 -22.87
C THR A 2 24.26 -13.17 -21.61
N SER A 3 25.11 -12.13 -21.65
CA SER A 3 25.32 -11.21 -20.53
C SER A 3 26.09 -9.95 -20.99
N CYS A 4 25.72 -8.78 -20.48
CA CYS A 4 26.36 -7.49 -20.75
C CYS A 4 26.82 -6.80 -19.46
N TYR A 5 27.81 -5.91 -19.56
CA TYR A 5 28.43 -5.26 -18.39
C TYR A 5 28.92 -3.84 -18.71
N ARG A 6 28.34 -2.84 -18.03
CA ARG A 6 28.65 -1.40 -18.15
C ARG A 6 28.41 -0.78 -19.53
N ASP A 7 27.41 -1.26 -20.24
CA ASP A 7 26.92 -0.70 -21.47
C ASP A 7 25.93 0.46 -21.21
N ARG A 8 25.77 1.31 -22.22
CA ARG A 8 24.90 2.49 -22.10
C ARG A 8 23.46 2.20 -22.50
N ASN A 9 23.27 1.44 -23.57
CA ASN A 9 21.97 1.11 -24.14
C ASN A 9 21.99 -0.37 -24.52
N LEU A 10 21.05 -1.16 -24.01
CA LEU A 10 20.87 -2.56 -24.37
C LEU A 10 19.39 -2.85 -24.59
N SER A 11 19.11 -3.70 -25.56
CA SER A 11 17.79 -4.28 -25.82
C SER A 11 17.91 -5.77 -26.09
N ASP A 12 16.85 -6.53 -25.80
CA ASP A 12 16.73 -7.95 -26.19
C ASP A 12 17.83 -8.85 -25.59
N ILE A 13 18.08 -8.72 -24.28
CA ILE A 13 19.15 -9.44 -23.59
C ILE A 13 18.59 -10.27 -22.43
N THR A 14 19.18 -11.44 -22.22
CA THR A 14 18.78 -12.33 -21.12
C THR A 14 19.22 -11.80 -19.75
N SER A 15 20.45 -11.29 -19.66
CA SER A 15 21.00 -10.77 -18.41
C SER A 15 21.93 -9.58 -18.60
N CYS A 16 21.97 -8.67 -17.63
CA CYS A 16 22.84 -7.49 -17.68
C CYS A 16 23.23 -7.02 -16.26
N TYR A 17 24.24 -6.15 -16.16
CA TYR A 17 24.81 -5.72 -14.88
C TYR A 17 25.52 -4.36 -14.98
N ARG A 18 25.08 -3.40 -14.16
CA ARG A 18 25.59 -2.02 -14.06
C ARG A 18 25.51 -1.19 -15.34
N ASP A 19 24.41 -1.32 -16.04
CA ASP A 19 24.02 -0.65 -17.28
C ASP A 19 23.06 0.51 -16.99
N ARG A 20 22.64 1.26 -18.03
CA ARG A 20 21.95 2.55 -17.84
C ARG A 20 20.61 2.74 -18.51
N ASN A 21 20.38 2.16 -19.68
CA ASN A 21 19.13 2.25 -20.41
C ASN A 21 18.87 0.88 -21.00
N LEU A 22 17.84 0.21 -20.50
CA LEU A 22 17.57 -1.19 -20.74
C LEU A 22 16.12 -1.35 -21.17
N SER A 23 15.89 -2.07 -22.26
CA SER A 23 14.56 -2.54 -22.67
C SER A 23 14.59 -4.04 -22.96
N ASP A 24 13.45 -4.71 -22.78
CA ASP A 24 13.26 -6.09 -23.22
C ASP A 24 14.28 -7.07 -22.61
N ILE A 25 14.40 -7.04 -21.28
CA ILE A 25 15.40 -7.82 -20.52
C ILE A 25 14.72 -8.87 -19.64
N THR A 26 15.27 -10.08 -19.61
CA THR A 26 14.77 -11.10 -18.67
C THR A 26 15.22 -10.82 -17.22
N SER A 27 16.50 -10.47 -17.03
CA SER A 27 17.05 -10.21 -15.69
C SER A 27 18.12 -9.12 -15.67
N CYS A 28 18.15 -8.30 -14.63
CA CYS A 28 19.11 -7.20 -14.50
C CYS A 28 19.51 -6.95 -13.03
N TYR A 29 20.62 -6.24 -12.82
CA TYR A 29 21.18 -5.97 -11.49
C TYR A 29 22.04 -4.70 -11.45
N ARG A 30 21.67 -3.78 -10.56
CA ARG A 30 22.32 -2.47 -10.32
C ARG A 30 22.35 -1.54 -11.53
N ASP A 31 21.29 -1.55 -12.30
CA ASP A 31 21.06 -0.81 -13.51
C ASP A 31 20.24 0.45 -13.26
N ARG A 32 20.00 1.20 -14.33
CA ARG A 32 19.16 2.41 -14.33
C ARG A 32 18.26 2.37 -15.56
N ASN A 33 17.16 3.12 -15.49
CA ASN A 33 16.19 3.35 -16.56
C ASN A 33 15.84 2.08 -17.31
N LEU A 34 14.86 1.36 -16.77
CA LEU A 34 14.45 0.06 -17.23
C LEU A 34 13.01 0.10 -17.70
N SER A 35 12.76 -0.48 -18.88
CA SER A 35 11.43 -0.77 -19.39
C SER A 35 11.34 -2.24 -19.79
N ASP A 36 10.17 -2.84 -19.66
CA ASP A 36 9.88 -4.19 -20.19
C ASP A 36 10.84 -5.27 -19.63
N ILE A 37 10.87 -5.40 -18.30
CA ILE A 37 11.78 -6.33 -17.61
C ILE A 37 11.00 -7.42 -16.88
N THR A 38 11.43 -8.68 -17.00
CA THR A 38 10.83 -9.75 -16.21
C THR A 38 11.25 -9.70 -14.73
N SER A 39 12.54 -9.50 -14.45
CA SER A 39 13.06 -9.45 -13.08
C SER A 39 14.23 -8.48 -12.90
N CYS A 40 14.26 -7.75 -11.79
CA CYS A 40 15.30 -6.75 -11.53
C CYS A 40 15.68 -6.66 -10.04
N TYR A 41 16.85 -6.07 -9.74
CA TYR A 41 17.38 -5.99 -8.37
C TYR A 41 18.37 -4.84 -8.17
N ARG A 42 18.07 -3.97 -7.21
CA ARG A 42 18.83 -2.76 -6.82
C ARG A 42 18.99 -1.71 -7.92
N ASP A 43 17.93 -1.52 -8.67
CA ASP A 43 17.79 -0.72 -9.86
C ASP A 43 17.03 0.58 -9.58
N ARG A 44 16.91 1.44 -10.59
CA ARG A 44 16.27 2.76 -10.48
C ARG A 44 15.54 3.14 -11.75
N ASN A 45 14.39 3.77 -11.58
CA ASN A 45 13.49 4.21 -12.66
C ASN A 45 13.06 3.01 -13.50
N LEU A 46 11.98 2.37 -13.07
CA LEU A 46 11.47 1.12 -13.60
C LEU A 46 10.06 1.37 -14.13
N SER A 47 9.79 0.95 -15.36
CA SER A 47 8.45 0.84 -15.93
C SER A 47 8.23 -0.57 -16.48
N ASP A 48 7.00 -1.06 -16.43
CA ASP A 48 6.59 -2.31 -17.08
C ASP A 48 7.42 -3.53 -16.61
N ILE A 49 7.37 -3.80 -15.30
CA ILE A 49 8.17 -4.86 -14.68
C ILE A 49 7.28 -5.96 -14.08
N THR A 50 7.63 -7.22 -14.32
CA THR A 50 6.92 -8.33 -13.67
C THR A 50 7.30 -8.45 -12.19
N SER A 51 8.60 -8.40 -11.87
CA SER A 51 9.09 -8.52 -10.48
C SER A 51 10.33 -7.69 -10.19
N CYS A 52 10.40 -7.10 -8.99
CA CYS A 52 11.51 -6.23 -8.60
C CYS A 52 11.84 -6.33 -7.09
N TYR A 53 13.06 -5.93 -6.71
CA TYR A 53 13.55 -6.02 -5.33
C TYR A 53 14.64 -4.98 -5.01
N ARG A 54 14.38 -4.16 -3.99
CA ARG A 54 15.23 -3.06 -3.48
C ARG A 54 15.50 -1.94 -4.50
N ASP A 55 14.49 -1.62 -5.27
CA ASP A 55 14.45 -0.68 -6.37
C ASP A 55 13.79 0.64 -5.96
N ARG A 56 13.79 1.61 -6.87
CA ARG A 56 13.25 2.96 -6.62
C ARG A 56 12.63 3.54 -7.87
N ASN A 57 11.55 4.30 -7.67
CA ASN A 57 10.76 4.95 -8.72
C ASN A 57 10.23 3.91 -9.70
N LEU A 58 9.11 3.31 -9.32
CA LEU A 58 8.48 2.16 -9.97
C LEU A 58 7.12 2.61 -10.50
N SER A 59 6.83 2.32 -11.76
CA SER A 59 5.50 2.40 -12.36
C SER A 59 5.18 1.07 -13.05
N ASP A 60 3.91 0.68 -13.06
CA ASP A 60 3.41 -0.46 -13.82
C ASP A 60 4.12 -1.78 -13.47
N ILE A 61 4.00 -2.17 -12.20
CA ILE A 61 4.68 -3.37 -11.67
C ILE A 61 3.68 -4.43 -11.21
N THR A 62 3.91 -5.69 -11.57
CA THR A 62 3.08 -6.79 -11.05
C THR A 62 3.41 -7.10 -9.58
N SER A 63 4.69 -7.20 -9.23
CA SER A 63 5.12 -7.50 -7.85
C SER A 63 6.44 -6.83 -7.45
N CYS A 64 6.51 -6.36 -6.20
CA CYS A 64 7.69 -5.65 -5.68
C CYS A 64 7.97 -5.95 -4.20
N TYR A 65 9.21 -5.71 -3.75
CA TYR A 65 9.64 -5.97 -2.38
C TYR A 65 10.82 -5.08 -1.93
N ARG A 66 10.61 -4.34 -0.83
CA ARG A 66 11.54 -3.37 -0.22
C ARG A 66 11.93 -2.19 -1.11
N ASP A 67 10.96 -1.69 -1.85
CA ASP A 67 11.05 -0.65 -2.85
C ASP A 67 10.50 0.68 -2.35
N ARG A 68 10.65 1.73 -3.16
CA ARG A 68 10.24 3.10 -2.79
C ARG A 68 9.73 3.87 -3.99
N ASN A 69 8.70 4.70 -3.75
CA ASN A 69 8.02 5.51 -4.74
C ASN A 69 7.42 4.62 -5.84
N LEU A 70 6.23 4.11 -5.55
CA LEU A 70 5.51 3.11 -6.32
C LEU A 70 4.20 3.73 -6.81
N SER A 71 3.92 3.59 -8.11
CA SER A 71 2.60 3.83 -8.70
C SER A 71 2.18 2.60 -9.51
N ASP A 72 0.88 2.34 -9.58
CA ASP A 72 0.29 1.32 -10.47
C ASP A 72 0.88 -0.08 -10.22
N ILE A 73 0.68 -0.59 -8.99
CA ILE A 73 1.24 -1.89 -8.57
C ILE A 73 0.13 -2.88 -8.24
N THR A 74 0.26 -4.11 -8.74
CA THR A 74 -0.69 -5.17 -8.35
C THR A 74 -0.43 -5.67 -6.91
N SER A 75 0.82 -5.92 -6.54
CA SER A 75 1.17 -6.42 -5.20
C SER A 75 2.53 -5.92 -4.70
N CYS A 76 2.60 -5.55 -3.42
CA CYS A 76 3.82 -5.00 -2.83
C CYS A 76 4.06 -5.44 -1.37
N TYR A 77 5.30 -5.34 -0.88
CA TYR A 77 5.67 -5.79 0.46
C TYR A 77 6.91 -5.07 1.03
N ARG A 78 6.74 -4.43 2.19
CA ARG A 78 7.73 -3.62 2.92
C ARG A 78 8.26 -2.40 2.16
N ASP A 79 7.37 -1.75 1.44
CA ASP A 79 7.58 -0.64 0.54
C ASP A 79 7.13 0.69 1.17
N ARG A 80 7.42 1.79 0.48
CA ARG A 80 7.13 3.15 0.97
C ARG A 80 6.73 4.08 -0.16
N ASN A 81 5.79 4.98 0.14
CA ASN A 81 5.21 5.95 -0.78
C ASN A 81 4.55 5.22 -1.97
N LEU A 82 3.32 4.82 -1.75
CA LEU A 82 2.53 3.97 -2.63
C LEU A 82 1.30 4.77 -3.09
N SER A 83 1.04 4.77 -4.39
CA SER A 83 -0.24 5.18 -4.98
C SER A 83 -0.75 4.09 -5.91
N ASP A 84 -2.07 3.95 -6.03
CA ASP A 84 -2.72 3.08 -7.02
C ASP A 84 -2.29 1.61 -6.90
N ILE A 85 -2.58 1.01 -5.75
CA ILE A 85 -2.15 -0.37 -5.44
C ILE A 85 -3.35 -1.28 -5.24
N THR A 86 -3.32 -2.47 -5.83
CA THR A 86 -4.36 -3.47 -5.56
C THR A 86 -4.19 -4.11 -4.18
N SER A 87 -2.96 -4.53 -3.82
CA SER A 87 -2.70 -5.18 -2.53
C SER A 87 -1.31 -4.86 -1.95
N CYS A 88 -1.25 -4.64 -0.64
CA CYS A 88 0.01 -4.28 0.03
C CYS A 88 0.14 -4.89 1.44
N TYR A 89 1.38 -4.98 1.95
CA TYR A 89 1.67 -5.57 3.26
C TYR A 89 2.95 -5.02 3.91
N ARG A 90 2.80 -4.49 5.12
CA ARG A 90 3.84 -3.84 5.96
C ARG A 90 4.49 -2.60 5.32
N ASP A 91 3.68 -1.80 4.67
CA ASP A 91 4.01 -0.63 3.88
C ASP A 91 3.67 0.67 4.62
N ARG A 92 4.09 1.81 4.05
CA ARG A 92 3.91 3.13 4.64
C ARG A 92 3.64 4.21 3.61
N ASN A 93 2.78 5.15 3.97
CA ASN A 93 2.33 6.26 3.13
C ASN A 93 1.65 5.72 1.87
N LEU A 94 0.37 5.42 2.01
CA LEU A 94 -0.46 4.74 1.04
C LEU A 94 -1.61 5.67 0.65
N SER A 95 -1.83 5.84 -0.65
CA SER A 95 -3.04 6.42 -1.22
C SER A 95 -3.63 5.48 -2.26
N ASP A 96 -4.95 5.47 -2.41
CA ASP A 96 -5.66 4.77 -3.48
C ASP A 96 -5.36 3.25 -3.51
N ILE A 97 -5.72 2.58 -2.42
CA ILE A 97 -5.43 1.14 -2.23
C ILE A 97 -6.72 0.33 -2.14
N THR A 98 -6.78 -0.80 -2.86
CA THR A 98 -7.92 -1.72 -2.71
C THR A 98 -7.85 -2.51 -1.40
N SER A 99 -6.68 -3.06 -1.07
CA SER A 99 -6.52 -3.86 0.16
C SER A 99 -5.13 -3.75 0.80
N CYS A 100 -5.09 -3.64 2.13
CA CYS A 100 -3.83 -3.46 2.86
C CYS A 100 -3.78 -4.22 4.20
N TYR A 101 -2.57 -4.48 4.71
CA TYR A 101 -2.38 -5.23 5.96
C TYR A 101 -1.07 -4.87 6.69
N ARG A 102 -1.22 -4.45 7.96
CA ARG A 102 -0.15 -3.98 8.87
C ARG A 102 0.62 -2.76 8.37
N ASP A 103 -0.09 -1.82 7.78
CA ASP A 103 0.37 -0.62 7.10
C ASP A 103 0.14 0.64 7.94
N ARG A 104 0.69 1.77 7.49
CA ARG A 104 0.61 3.05 8.22
C ARG A 104 0.49 4.24 7.29
N ASN A 105 -0.29 5.24 7.74
CA ASN A 105 -0.60 6.47 7.01
C ASN A 105 -1.29 6.13 5.69
N LEU A 106 -2.59 5.93 5.79
CA LEU A 106 -3.47 5.42 4.73
C LEU A 106 -4.51 6.50 4.42
N SER A 107 -4.69 6.80 3.15
CA SER A 107 -5.83 7.58 2.62
C SER A 107 -6.47 6.81 1.47
N ASP A 108 -7.78 6.95 1.29
CA ASP A 108 -8.52 6.41 0.14
C ASP A 108 -8.35 4.90 -0.03
N ILE A 109 -8.84 4.14 0.96
CA ILE A 109 -8.68 2.68 1.01
C ILE A 109 -10.04 1.97 1.00
N THR A 110 -10.17 0.93 0.18
CA THR A 110 -11.38 0.10 0.20
C THR A 110 -11.43 -0.82 1.44
N SER A 111 -10.33 -1.51 1.75
CA SER A 111 -10.28 -2.42 2.89
C SER A 111 -8.91 -2.50 3.57
N CYS A 112 -8.88 -2.54 4.90
CA CYS A 112 -7.64 -2.55 5.67
C CYS A 112 -7.71 -3.43 6.94
N TYR A 113 -6.55 -3.86 7.45
CA TYR A 113 -6.46 -4.74 8.62
C TYR A 113 -5.15 -4.59 9.42
N ARG A 114 -5.29 -4.27 10.70
CA ARG A 114 -4.20 -4.00 11.67
C ARG A 114 -3.31 -2.81 11.32
N ASP A 115 -3.91 -1.76 10.81
CA ASP A 115 -3.32 -0.55 10.26
C ASP A 115 -3.45 0.63 11.21
N ARG A 116 -2.78 1.74 10.89
CA ARG A 116 -2.76 2.94 11.73
C ARG A 116 -2.73 4.23 10.93
N ASN A 117 -3.43 5.25 11.46
CA ASN A 117 -3.59 6.57 10.84
C ASN A 117 -4.28 6.43 9.48
N LEU A 118 -5.60 6.35 9.52
CA LEU A 118 -6.48 6.05 8.41
C LEU A 118 -7.41 7.24 8.18
N SER A 119 -7.53 7.68 6.94
CA SER A 119 -8.60 8.58 6.48
C SER A 119 -9.28 7.98 5.26
N ASP A 120 -10.57 8.25 5.07
CA ASP A 120 -11.32 7.91 3.85
C ASP A 120 -11.29 6.40 3.54
N ILE A 121 -11.86 5.60 4.45
CA ILE A 121 -11.85 4.14 4.35
C ILE A 121 -13.26 3.58 4.24
N THR A 122 -13.48 2.63 3.32
CA THR A 122 -14.77 1.94 3.24
C THR A 122 -14.93 0.91 4.37
N SER A 123 -13.91 0.08 4.63
CA SER A 123 -13.98 -0.95 5.68
C SER A 123 -12.64 -1.21 6.37
N CYS A 124 -12.67 -1.37 7.69
CA CYS A 124 -11.45 -1.58 8.48
C CYS A 124 -11.64 -2.57 9.66
N TYR A 125 -10.53 -3.14 10.15
CA TYR A 125 -10.56 -4.13 11.22
C TYR A 125 -9.27 -4.18 12.05
N ARG A 126 -9.42 -3.99 13.36
CA ARG A 126 -8.34 -3.91 14.38
C ARG A 126 -7.33 -2.77 14.15
N ASP A 127 -7.82 -1.64 13.73
CA ASP A 127 -7.09 -0.45 13.32
C ASP A 127 -7.12 0.65 14.39
N ARG A 128 -6.33 1.70 14.20
CA ARG A 128 -6.21 2.81 15.16
C ARG A 128 -6.04 4.16 14.50
N ASN A 129 -6.65 5.18 15.10
CA ASN A 129 -6.66 6.57 14.61
C ASN A 129 -7.32 6.62 13.23
N LEU A 130 -8.64 6.68 13.24
CA LEU A 130 -9.50 6.58 12.07
C LEU A 130 -10.32 7.88 11.96
N SER A 131 -10.39 8.42 10.76
CA SER A 131 -11.36 9.46 10.37
C SER A 131 -12.05 9.05 9.08
N ASP A 132 -13.30 9.47 8.89
CA ASP A 132 -14.05 9.32 7.63
C ASP A 132 -14.15 7.87 7.17
N ILE A 133 -14.86 7.04 7.97
CA ILE A 133 -14.97 5.60 7.72
C ILE A 133 -16.42 5.18 7.52
N THR A 134 -16.68 4.36 6.51
CA THR A 134 -18.02 3.79 6.33
C THR A 134 -18.30 2.69 7.35
N SER A 135 -17.38 1.75 7.54
CA SER A 135 -17.58 0.63 8.48
C SER A 135 -16.30 0.17 9.19
N CYS A 136 -16.39 -0.12 10.49
CA CYS A 136 -15.23 -0.50 11.29
C CYS A 136 -15.54 -1.58 12.34
N TYR A 137 -14.51 -2.31 12.80
CA TYR A 137 -14.67 -3.40 13.77
C TYR A 137 -13.42 -3.64 14.63
N ARG A 138 -13.60 -3.57 15.95
CA ARG A 138 -12.55 -3.69 17.00
C ARG A 138 -11.42 -2.65 16.89
N ASP A 139 -11.78 -1.44 16.53
CA ASP A 139 -10.94 -0.29 16.25
C ASP A 139 -10.92 0.70 17.42
N ARG A 140 -10.01 1.68 17.35
CA ARG A 140 -9.81 2.67 18.42
C ARG A 140 -9.47 4.05 17.90
N ASN A 141 -9.95 5.06 18.62
CA ASN A 141 -9.81 6.48 18.27
C ASN A 141 -10.43 6.75 16.90
N LEU A 142 -11.73 6.95 16.88
CA LEU A 142 -12.54 7.08 15.69
C LEU A 142 -13.25 8.43 15.70
N SER A 143 -13.23 9.12 14.56
CA SER A 143 -14.12 10.24 14.27
C SER A 143 -14.82 9.99 12.92
N ASP A 144 -16.02 10.55 12.76
CA ASP A 144 -16.73 10.60 11.47
C ASP A 144 -16.98 9.21 10.87
N ILE A 145 -17.75 8.39 11.58
CA ILE A 145 -18.01 7.00 11.19
C ILE A 145 -19.50 6.75 10.93
N THR A 146 -19.80 6.06 9.84
CA THR A 146 -21.18 5.64 9.57
C THR A 146 -21.62 4.48 10.48
N SER A 147 -20.82 3.42 10.58
CA SER A 147 -21.17 2.25 11.40
C SER A 147 -19.95 1.59 12.06
N CYS A 148 -20.08 1.24 13.35
CA CYS A 148 -18.99 0.67 14.14
C CYS A 148 -19.45 -0.48 15.05
N TYR A 149 -18.52 -1.36 15.43
CA TYR A 149 -18.79 -2.54 16.26
C TYR A 149 -17.59 -2.97 17.12
N ARG A 150 -17.81 -3.00 18.44
CA ARG A 150 -16.81 -3.31 19.50
C ARG A 150 -15.58 -2.39 19.50
N ASP A 151 -15.81 -1.13 19.24
CA ASP A 151 -14.85 -0.04 19.10
C ASP A 151 -14.77 0.82 20.37
N ARG A 152 -13.74 1.66 20.44
CA ARG A 152 -13.50 2.54 21.61
C ARG A 152 -12.99 3.91 21.23
N ASN A 153 -13.36 4.91 22.04
CA ASN A 153 -13.06 6.33 21.84
C ASN A 153 -13.62 6.82 20.51
N LEU A 154 -14.90 7.16 20.51
CA LEU A 154 -15.66 7.48 19.31
C LEU A 154 -16.24 8.89 19.43
N SER A 155 -16.07 9.68 18.39
CA SER A 155 -16.82 10.93 18.15
C SER A 155 -17.52 10.87 16.80
N ASP A 156 -18.66 11.56 16.67
CA ASP A 156 -19.32 11.79 15.38
C ASP A 156 -19.68 10.49 14.65
N ILE A 157 -20.54 9.68 15.27
CA ILE A 157 -20.93 8.35 14.77
C ILE A 157 -22.42 8.29 14.46
N THR A 158 -22.77 7.74 13.30
CA THR A 158 -24.18 7.50 12.96
C THR A 158 -24.75 6.30 13.72
N SER A 159 -24.07 5.15 13.70
CA SER A 159 -24.55 3.93 14.39
C SER A 159 -23.43 3.15 15.09
N CYS A 160 -23.63 2.82 16.37
CA CYS A 160 -22.73 1.98 17.16
C CYS A 160 -23.38 0.74 17.78
N TYR A 161 -22.58 -0.32 17.99
CA TYR A 161 -23.00 -1.54 18.69
C TYR A 161 -21.90 -2.12 19.58
N ARG A 162 -22.18 -2.17 20.89
CA ARG A 162 -21.25 -2.63 21.95
C ARG A 162 -19.94 -1.82 22.01
N ASP A 163 -20.06 -0.52 21.81
CA ASP A 163 -18.97 0.43 21.78
C ASP A 163 -18.85 1.19 23.11
N ARG A 164 -17.73 1.89 23.31
CA ARG A 164 -17.39 2.55 24.59
C ARG A 164 -16.68 3.89 24.38
N ASN A 165 -16.85 4.79 25.35
CA ASN A 165 -16.31 6.15 25.35
C ASN A 165 -16.84 6.90 24.13
N LEU A 166 -18.13 7.23 24.18
CA LEU A 166 -18.88 7.76 23.06
C LEU A 166 -19.17 9.25 23.28
N SER A 167 -18.99 10.03 22.23
CA SER A 167 -19.45 11.42 22.10
C SER A 167 -20.14 11.58 20.74
N ASP A 168 -21.19 12.40 20.67
CA ASP A 168 -21.83 12.78 19.41
C ASP A 168 -22.28 11.58 18.54
N ILE A 169 -23.14 10.73 19.13
CA ILE A 169 -23.68 9.52 18.49
C ILE A 169 -25.15 9.71 18.16
N THR A 170 -25.54 9.36 16.93
CA THR A 170 -26.96 9.37 16.53
C THR A 170 -27.74 8.16 17.07
N SER A 171 -27.20 6.95 16.97
CA SER A 171 -27.83 5.72 17.45
C SER A 171 -26.82 4.75 18.06
N CYS A 172 -27.10 4.25 19.26
CA CYS A 172 -26.29 3.18 19.87
C CYS A 172 -27.11 2.03 20.43
N TYR A 173 -26.77 0.82 20.01
CA TYR A 173 -27.39 -0.41 20.50
C TYR A 173 -26.44 -1.12 21.46
N ARG A 174 -26.80 -1.07 22.75
CA ARG A 174 -25.96 -1.43 23.92
C ARG A 174 -24.78 -0.48 24.10
N ASP A 175 -25.09 0.64 24.72
CA ASP A 175 -24.12 1.55 25.29
C ASP A 175 -23.55 0.96 26.60
N TRP A 176 -22.23 0.98 26.75
CA TRP A 176 -21.52 0.62 27.99
C TRP A 176 -20.97 1.86 28.69
N ASN A 177 -21.47 3.05 28.36
CA ASN A 177 -21.20 4.30 29.09
C ASN A 177 -22.08 4.47 30.34
N LEU A 178 -22.66 3.36 30.83
CA LEU A 178 -22.97 3.11 32.24
C LEU A 178 -22.02 2.02 32.74
#